data_AF-A0A9W3JHA6-F1
#
_entry.id   AF-A0A9W3JHA6-F1
#
_cell.length_a   1.000
_cell.length_b   1.000
_cell.length_c   1.000
_cell.angle_alpha   90.00
_cell.angle_beta   90.00
_cell.angle_gamma   90.00
#
_symmetry.space_group_name_H-M   'P 1'
#
loop_
_entity.id
_entity.type
_entity.pdbx_description
1 polymer ?
#
loop_
_entity_poly.entity_id
_entity_poly.type
_entity_poly.pdbx_seq_one_letter_code
_entity_poly.pdbx_strand_id
1 'polypeptide(L)'
;MLFKYYDLIPVKKNGRVQDITFKNAFWNLKYQRKDINLHTKFGKIKFSNNYKRVSKIRNAIIHSQPPYMVHNQFETKKGITAAKIKYTPSKKLVEGMHDLSICIQGIVEIFCTHITKKMEVIMSNSQILFK
;
A
#
# COMPACT_ATOMS: atom_id res chain seq x y z
N MET A 1 13.44 -1.95 2.55
CA MET A 1 13.97 -0.62 2.94
C MET A 1 13.41 -0.15 4.28
N LEU A 2 12.10 0.09 4.42
CA LEU A 2 11.48 0.60 5.66
C LEU A 2 11.75 -0.23 6.92
N PHE A 3 11.59 -1.56 6.81
CA PHE A 3 11.82 -2.49 7.93
C PHE A 3 13.25 -2.41 8.46
N LYS A 4 14.23 -2.41 7.55
CA LYS A 4 15.65 -2.33 7.89
C LYS A 4 16.02 -0.97 8.47
N TYR A 5 15.46 0.12 7.94
CA TYR A 5 15.79 1.47 8.42
C TYR A 5 15.33 1.74 9.85
N TYR A 6 14.20 1.15 10.26
CA TYR A 6 13.62 1.36 11.60
C TYR A 6 13.82 0.18 12.56
N ASP A 7 14.62 -0.82 12.16
CA ASP A 7 14.78 -2.09 12.89
C ASP A 7 13.42 -2.67 13.32
N LEU A 8 12.47 -2.69 12.37
CA LEU A 8 11.12 -3.18 12.64
C LEU A 8 11.16 -4.69 12.84
N ILE A 9 10.73 -5.14 14.02
CA ILE A 9 10.66 -6.56 14.33
C ILE A 9 9.44 -7.16 13.63
N PRO A 10 9.58 -8.20 12.79
CA PRO A 10 8.43 -8.88 12.21
C PRO A 10 7.54 -9.46 13.31
N VAL A 11 6.23 -9.23 13.21
CA VAL A 11 5.27 -9.79 14.17
C VAL A 11 5.03 -11.25 13.81
N LYS A 12 5.10 -12.14 14.80
CA LYS A 12 4.71 -13.55 14.64
C LYS A 12 3.18 -13.65 14.70
N LYS A 13 2.57 -14.39 13.77
CA LYS A 13 1.15 -14.74 13.80
C LYS A 13 1.01 -16.24 13.55
N ASN A 14 0.31 -16.94 14.45
CA ASN A 14 0.12 -18.39 14.41
C ASN A 14 1.45 -19.15 14.26
N GLY A 15 2.48 -18.77 15.02
CA GLY A 15 3.80 -19.40 15.01
C GLY A 15 4.69 -19.06 13.80
N ARG A 16 4.17 -18.39 12.76
CA ARG A 16 4.94 -17.99 11.57
C ARG A 16 5.32 -16.51 11.61
N VAL A 17 6.55 -16.22 11.17
CA VAL A 17 7.00 -14.85 10.91
C VAL A 17 6.22 -14.30 9.71
N GLN A 18 5.58 -13.14 9.86
CA GLN A 18 4.86 -12.52 8.76
C GLN A 18 5.80 -11.96 7.70
N ASP A 19 5.36 -12.02 6.44
CA ASP A 19 6.09 -11.47 5.30
C ASP A 19 6.36 -9.97 5.46
N ILE A 20 7.50 -9.55 4.93
CA ILE A 20 7.92 -8.14 4.87
C ILE A 20 7.11 -7.45 3.76
N THR A 21 5.95 -6.90 4.15
CA THR A 21 5.07 -6.16 3.24
C THR A 21 4.92 -4.71 3.68
N PHE A 22 4.58 -3.79 2.76
CA PHE A 22 4.27 -2.40 3.12
C PHE A 22 3.17 -2.32 4.20
N LYS A 23 2.17 -3.21 4.15
CA LYS A 23 1.11 -3.27 5.17
C LYS A 23 1.67 -3.56 6.56
N ASN A 24 2.56 -4.54 6.67
CA ASN A 24 3.16 -4.92 7.94
C ASN A 24 4.15 -3.86 8.41
N ALA A 25 4.96 -3.29 7.50
CA ALA A 25 5.89 -2.20 7.81
C ALA A 25 5.14 -0.99 8.39
N PHE A 26 4.05 -0.59 7.73
CA PHE A 26 3.19 0.51 8.12
C PHE A 26 2.66 0.32 9.55
N TRP A 27 2.08 -0.84 9.85
CA TRP A 27 1.51 -1.09 11.17
C TRP A 27 2.59 -1.21 12.25
N ASN A 28 3.72 -1.83 11.94
CA ASN A 28 4.84 -1.97 12.88
C ASN A 28 5.46 -0.61 13.25
N LEU A 29 5.52 0.37 12.33
CA LEU A 29 5.94 1.73 12.65
C LEU A 29 5.15 2.34 13.81
N LYS A 30 3.83 2.10 13.83
CA LYS A 30 2.94 2.56 14.91
C LYS A 30 3.05 1.70 16.15
N TYR A 31 2.91 0.38 16.02
CA TYR A 31 2.83 -0.53 17.16
C TYR A 31 4.13 -0.59 17.96
N GLN A 32 5.28 -0.51 17.28
CA GLN A 32 6.60 -0.48 17.92
C GLN A 32 7.05 0.96 18.24
N ARG A 33 6.16 1.95 18.05
CA ARG A 33 6.38 3.38 18.33
C ARG A 33 7.68 3.94 17.70
N LYS A 34 8.10 3.41 16.55
CA LYS A 34 9.34 3.80 15.88
C LYS A 34 9.23 5.16 15.17
N ASP A 35 8.09 5.43 14.54
CA ASP A 35 7.84 6.72 13.88
C ASP A 35 6.35 6.95 13.60
N ILE A 36 5.64 7.52 14.58
CA ILE A 36 4.20 7.77 14.48
C ILE A 36 3.89 8.83 13.40
N ASN A 37 4.77 9.83 13.24
CA ASN A 37 4.60 10.86 12.23
C ASN A 37 4.67 10.27 10.81
N LEU A 38 5.69 9.45 10.55
CA LEU A 38 5.81 8.76 9.27
C LEU A 38 4.62 7.82 9.00
N HIS A 39 4.16 7.09 10.03
CA HIS A 39 2.92 6.30 9.94
C HIS A 39 1.73 7.17 9.52
N THR A 40 1.53 8.34 10.14
CA THR A 40 0.42 9.25 9.80
C THR A 40 0.53 9.75 8.34
N LYS A 41 1.73 10.10 7.87
CA LYS A 41 1.96 10.50 6.47
C LYS A 41 1.60 9.38 5.50
N PHE A 42 2.07 8.16 5.73
CA PHE A 42 1.69 7.00 4.91
C PHE A 42 0.20 6.66 5.02
N GLY A 43 -0.44 6.95 6.15
CA GLY A 43 -1.86 6.74 6.37
C GLY A 43 -2.71 7.51 5.36
N LYS A 44 -2.31 8.73 5.01
CA LYS A 44 -2.99 9.56 3.99
C LYS A 44 -3.08 8.84 2.64
N ILE A 45 -2.01 8.14 2.23
CA ILE A 45 -2.02 7.34 1.00
C ILE A 45 -2.81 6.05 1.21
N LYS A 46 -2.45 5.25 2.23
CA LYS A 46 -3.00 3.91 2.47
C LYS A 46 -4.53 3.91 2.61
N PHE A 47 -5.09 4.93 3.24
CA PHE A 47 -6.53 5.02 3.48
C PHE A 47 -7.29 5.79 2.40
N SER A 48 -6.59 6.36 1.41
CA SER A 48 -7.21 7.03 0.26
C SER A 48 -8.08 6.05 -0.55
N ASN A 49 -9.14 6.58 -1.16
CA ASN A 49 -10.00 5.81 -2.04
C ASN A 49 -9.23 5.29 -3.25
N ASN A 50 -8.25 6.05 -3.74
CA ASN A 50 -7.40 5.64 -4.85
C ASN A 50 -6.60 4.38 -4.47
N TYR A 51 -5.87 4.41 -3.35
CA TYR A 51 -5.09 3.26 -2.88
C TYR A 51 -5.96 2.02 -2.67
N LYS A 52 -7.14 2.17 -2.06
CA LYS A 52 -8.09 1.05 -1.86
C LYS A 52 -8.52 0.43 -3.19
N ARG A 53 -8.83 1.26 -4.20
CA ARG A 53 -9.23 0.80 -5.53
C ARG A 53 -8.10 0.06 -6.24
N VAL A 54 -6.92 0.66 -6.34
CA VAL A 54 -5.78 0.04 -7.04
C VAL A 54 -5.27 -1.21 -6.33
N SER A 55 -5.35 -1.26 -4.99
CA SER A 55 -5.01 -2.46 -4.22
C SER A 55 -5.94 -3.63 -4.54
N LYS A 56 -7.24 -3.38 -4.82
CA LYS A 56 -8.16 -4.43 -5.24
C LYS A 56 -7.79 -4.99 -6.62
N ILE A 57 -7.48 -4.10 -7.56
CA ILE A 57 -7.05 -4.48 -8.92
C ILE A 57 -5.75 -5.30 -8.86
N ARG A 58 -4.73 -4.81 -8.14
CA ARG A 58 -3.46 -5.54 -7.93
C ARG A 58 -3.66 -6.92 -7.32
N ASN A 59 -4.55 -7.05 -6.33
CA ASN A 59 -4.83 -8.34 -5.72
C ASN A 59 -5.53 -9.29 -6.69
N ALA A 60 -6.46 -8.79 -7.52
CA ALA A 60 -7.09 -9.60 -8.55
C ALA A 60 -6.08 -10.10 -9.59
N ILE A 61 -5.11 -9.27 -9.98
CA ILE A 61 -4.05 -9.65 -10.93
C ILE A 61 -3.17 -10.77 -10.36
N ILE A 62 -2.83 -10.71 -9.08
CA ILE A 62 -1.88 -11.65 -8.46
C ILE A 62 -2.54 -13.00 -8.13
N HIS A 63 -3.83 -13.00 -7.82
CA HIS A 63 -4.53 -14.19 -7.34
C HIS A 63 -5.49 -14.78 -8.38
N SER A 64 -5.59 -14.23 -9.58
CA SER A 64 -6.49 -14.72 -10.62
C SER A 64 -5.82 -14.66 -11.99
N GLN A 65 -6.27 -15.53 -12.89
CA GLN A 65 -5.94 -15.41 -14.31
C GLN A 65 -6.92 -14.44 -14.99
N PRO A 66 -6.53 -13.78 -16.09
CA PRO A 66 -7.46 -13.02 -16.90
C PRO A 66 -8.66 -13.89 -17.36
N PRO A 67 -9.87 -13.33 -17.47
CA PRO A 67 -10.24 -11.97 -17.11
C PRO A 67 -10.31 -11.73 -15.58
N TYR A 68 -9.92 -10.53 -15.12
CA TYR A 68 -9.83 -10.24 -13.67
C TYR A 68 -11.16 -9.74 -13.08
N MET A 69 -11.43 -10.13 -11.83
CA MET A 69 -12.68 -9.82 -11.09
C MET A 69 -13.94 -10.28 -11.85
N VAL A 70 -13.94 -11.52 -12.31
CA VAL A 70 -15.08 -12.11 -13.02
C VAL A 70 -16.16 -12.50 -12.01
N HIS A 71 -17.38 -12.03 -12.24
CA HIS A 71 -18.54 -12.50 -11.50
C HIS A 71 -19.78 -12.57 -12.39
N ASN A 72 -20.50 -13.68 -12.28
CA ASN A 72 -21.76 -13.89 -12.97
C ASN A 72 -22.86 -13.13 -12.24
N GLN A 73 -23.64 -12.34 -12.97
CA GLN A 73 -24.89 -11.76 -12.48
C GLN A 73 -26.03 -12.27 -13.34
N PHE A 74 -27.13 -12.62 -12.68
CA PHE A 74 -28.36 -12.97 -13.38
C PHE A 74 -29.30 -11.77 -13.29
N GLU A 75 -29.74 -11.29 -14.45
CA GLU A 75 -30.75 -10.23 -14.53
C GLU A 75 -31.99 -10.81 -15.21
N THR A 76 -33.14 -10.70 -14.54
CA THR A 76 -34.43 -11.08 -15.12
C THR A 76 -35.14 -9.83 -15.63
N LYS A 77 -35.45 -9.78 -16.93
CA LYS A 77 -36.27 -8.71 -17.54
C LYS A 77 -37.34 -9.33 -18.42
N LYS A 78 -38.60 -8.92 -18.22
CA LYS A 78 -39.79 -9.42 -18.96
C LYS A 78 -39.90 -10.96 -18.97
N GLY A 79 -39.61 -11.60 -17.85
CA GLY A 79 -39.68 -13.07 -17.72
C GLY A 79 -38.49 -13.86 -18.28
N ILE A 80 -37.53 -13.19 -18.94
CA ILE A 80 -36.29 -13.82 -19.43
C ILE A 80 -35.17 -13.56 -18.43
N THR A 81 -34.53 -14.63 -17.94
CA THR A 81 -33.33 -14.54 -17.09
C THR A 81 -32.09 -14.67 -17.96
N ALA A 82 -31.27 -13.62 -17.98
CA ALA A 82 -30.01 -13.61 -18.72
C ALA A 82 -28.81 -13.61 -17.76
N ALA A 83 -27.80 -14.41 -18.08
CA ALA A 83 -26.51 -14.36 -17.40
C ALA A 83 -25.65 -13.26 -18.03
N LYS A 84 -25.16 -12.34 -17.19
CA LYS A 84 -24.23 -11.28 -17.55
C LYS A 84 -22.92 -11.50 -16.81
N ILE A 85 -21.84 -11.67 -17.57
CA ILE A 85 -20.50 -11.76 -17.00
C ILE A 85 -19.97 -10.33 -16.82
N LYS A 86 -19.71 -9.94 -15.58
CA LYS A 86 -18.97 -8.71 -15.28
C LYS A 86 -17.52 -9.07 -15.02
N TYR A 87 -16.62 -8.33 -15.66
CA TYR A 87 -15.18 -8.43 -15.49
C TYR A 87 -14.56 -7.03 -15.54
N THR A 88 -13.29 -6.91 -15.14
CA THR A 88 -12.55 -5.64 -15.22
C THR A 88 -12.07 -5.41 -16.66
N PRO A 89 -12.53 -4.37 -17.38
CA PRO A 89 -12.07 -4.10 -18.73
C PRO A 89 -10.60 -3.65 -18.78
N SER A 90 -9.92 -3.91 -19.89
CA SER A 90 -8.49 -3.59 -20.07
C SER A 90 -8.16 -2.13 -19.79
N LYS A 91 -9.01 -1.19 -20.23
CA LYS A 91 -8.83 0.25 -19.94
C LYS A 91 -8.75 0.53 -18.42
N LYS A 92 -9.64 -0.07 -17.64
CA LYS A 92 -9.64 0.08 -16.16
C LYS A 92 -8.43 -0.59 -15.51
N LEU A 93 -7.88 -1.65 -16.11
CA LEU A 93 -6.63 -2.26 -15.65
C LEU A 93 -5.46 -1.30 -15.86
N VAL A 94 -5.34 -0.72 -17.06
CA VAL A 94 -4.27 0.25 -17.38
C VAL A 94 -4.34 1.46 -16.45
N GLU A 95 -5.52 2.05 -16.28
CA GLU A 95 -5.73 3.15 -15.32
C GLU A 95 -5.36 2.72 -13.90
N GLY A 96 -5.80 1.54 -13.46
CA GLY A 96 -5.47 0.99 -12.14
C GLY A 96 -3.97 0.79 -11.91
N MET A 97 -3.23 0.37 -12.94
CA MET A 97 -1.78 0.17 -12.87
C MET A 97 -1.01 1.49 -12.88
N HIS A 98 -1.47 2.46 -13.68
CA HIS A 98 -0.95 3.83 -13.65
C HIS A 98 -1.13 4.45 -12.25
N ASP A 99 -2.33 4.36 -11.69
CA ASP A 99 -2.64 4.94 -10.39
C ASP A 99 -1.93 4.20 -9.24
N LEU A 100 -1.69 2.90 -9.39
CA LEU A 100 -0.82 2.14 -8.49
C LEU A 100 0.61 2.69 -8.49
N SER A 101 1.13 3.01 -9.68
CA SER A 101 2.47 3.58 -9.85
C SER A 101 2.58 4.94 -9.16
N ILE A 102 1.57 5.80 -9.29
CA ILE A 102 1.48 7.07 -8.55
C ILE A 102 1.48 6.84 -7.03
N CYS A 103 0.72 5.86 -6.54
CA CYS A 103 0.72 5.53 -5.11
C CYS A 103 2.09 5.06 -4.62
N ILE A 104 2.81 4.25 -5.41
CA ILE A 104 4.16 3.79 -5.08
C ILE A 104 5.12 4.98 -5.04
N GLN A 105 5.08 5.84 -6.07
CA GLN A 105 5.89 7.06 -6.12
C GLN A 105 5.67 7.93 -4.87
N GLY A 106 4.42 8.22 -4.52
CA GLY A 106 4.12 9.03 -3.34
C GLY A 106 4.61 8.40 -2.02
N ILE A 107 4.58 7.07 -1.89
CA ILE A 107 5.15 6.38 -0.73
C ILE A 107 6.68 6.58 -0.68
N VAL A 108 7.36 6.43 -1.81
CA VAL A 108 8.82 6.60 -1.89
C VAL A 108 9.21 8.05 -1.59
N GLU A 109 8.52 9.04 -2.16
CA GLU A 109 8.79 10.46 -1.93
C GLU A 109 8.60 10.86 -0.46
N ILE A 110 7.51 10.41 0.18
CA ILE A 110 7.29 10.63 1.62
C ILE A 110 8.44 10.04 2.43
N PHE A 111 8.88 8.83 2.07
CA PHE A 111 9.95 8.15 2.80
C PHE A 111 11.29 8.86 2.66
N CYS A 112 11.69 9.19 1.42
CA CYS A 112 12.94 9.90 1.15
C CYS A 112 12.97 11.26 1.85
N THR A 113 11.91 12.08 1.68
CA THR A 113 11.81 13.40 2.33
C THR A 113 11.92 13.29 3.85
N HIS A 114 11.32 12.25 4.43
CA HIS A 114 11.37 12.04 5.87
C HIS A 114 12.77 11.64 6.36
N ILE A 115 13.49 10.80 5.62
CA ILE A 115 14.87 10.44 5.92
C ILE A 115 15.77 11.67 5.82
N THR A 116 15.71 12.42 4.72
CA THR A 116 16.54 13.61 4.51
C THR A 116 16.39 14.60 5.66
N LYS A 117 15.15 14.91 6.06
CA LYS A 117 14.87 15.80 7.21
C LYS A 117 15.43 15.26 8.52
N LYS A 118 15.34 13.95 8.75
CA LYS A 118 15.94 13.35 9.95
C LYS A 118 17.47 13.46 9.94
N MET A 119 18.11 13.27 8.79
CA MET A 119 19.56 13.38 8.65
C MET A 119 20.04 14.82 8.86
N GLU A 120 19.34 15.82 8.30
CA GLU A 120 19.63 17.24 8.51
C GLU A 120 19.60 17.61 10.00
N VAL A 121 18.58 17.16 10.74
CA VAL A 121 18.48 17.42 12.19
C VAL A 121 19.63 16.77 12.95
N ILE A 122 19.98 15.52 12.61
CA ILE A 122 21.11 14.83 13.25
C ILE A 122 22.42 15.59 13.01
N MET A 123 22.67 16.01 11.76
CA MET A 123 23.87 16.75 11.38
C MET A 123 23.97 18.11 12.09
N SER A 124 22.87 18.85 12.18
CA SER A 124 22.80 20.13 12.90
C SER A 124 23.06 19.96 14.40
N ASN A 125 22.52 18.91 15.03
CA ASN A 125 22.72 18.65 16.45
C ASN A 125 24.16 18.22 16.76
N SER A 126 24.81 17.47 15.86
CA SER A 126 26.22 17.11 16.03
C SER A 126 27.17 18.31 15.96
N GLN A 127 26.86 19.36 15.19
CA GLN A 127 27.69 20.57 15.12
C GLN A 127 27.62 21.43 16.40
N ILE A 128 26.53 21.33 17.17
CA ILE A 128 26.35 22.05 18.43
C ILE A 128 27.15 21.39 19.57
N LEU A 129 27.37 20.08 19.51
CA LEU A 129 28.11 19.31 20.53
C LEU A 129 29.64 19.47 20.46
N PHE A 130 30.18 20.13 19.43
CA PHE A 130 31.62 20.40 19.25
C PHE A 130 31.97 21.89 19.34
N LYS A 131 31.08 22.74 19.86
CA LYS A 131 31.35 24.14 20.23
C LYS A 131 31.27 24.30 21.73
#